data_AF-A0A0B6Y6Z1-F1
#
_entry.id   AF-A0A0B6Y6Z1-F1
#
_cell.length_a   1.000
_cell.length_b   1.000
_cell.length_c   1.000
_cell.angle_alpha   90.00
_cell.angle_beta   90.00
_cell.angle_gamma   90.00
#
_symmetry.space_group_name_H-M   'P 1'
#
loop_
_entity.id
_entity.type
_entity.pdbx_description
1 polymer ?
#
loop_
_entity_poly.entity_id
_entity_poly.type
_entity_poly.pdbx_seq_one_letter_code
_entity_poly.pdbx_strand_id
1 'polypeptide(L)'
;FRDRDTDNIMDHDYVFWIGDLNFRLENLSYERAIDLIREEDYKALVQKDQLRLVMEEGLVFEGFHEGELNFPPTYKFDVGTNSYDSSP
;
A
#
# COMPACT_ATOMS: atom_id res chain seq x y z
N PHE A 1 11.15 -15.89 -28.75
CA PHE A 1 10.48 -14.63 -28.39
C PHE A 1 11.10 -14.04 -27.14
N ARG A 2 12.42 -13.85 -27.14
CA ARG A 2 13.10 -13.03 -26.13
C ARG A 2 13.74 -11.92 -26.93
N ASP A 3 13.33 -10.69 -26.68
CA ASP A 3 13.98 -9.55 -27.31
C ASP A 3 15.43 -9.52 -26.83
N ARG A 4 16.37 -9.24 -27.73
CA ARG A 4 17.80 -9.35 -27.40
C ARG A 4 18.27 -8.22 -26.49
N ASP A 5 17.46 -7.19 -26.35
CA ASP A 5 17.77 -5.97 -25.61
C ASP A 5 17.05 -5.89 -24.24
N THR A 6 16.42 -6.97 -23.78
CA THR A 6 15.69 -7.02 -22.49
C THR A 6 16.34 -8.02 -21.54
N ASP A 7 17.43 -7.59 -20.88
CA ASP A 7 18.19 -8.42 -19.94
C ASP A 7 17.77 -8.17 -18.48
N ASN A 8 17.27 -6.98 -18.16
CA ASN A 8 16.77 -6.58 -16.85
C ASN A 8 15.24 -6.39 -16.87
N ILE A 9 14.61 -6.53 -15.70
CA ILE A 9 13.18 -6.24 -15.56
C ILE A 9 12.84 -4.79 -15.92
N MET A 10 13.77 -3.86 -15.68
CA MET A 10 13.59 -2.44 -15.98
C MET A 10 13.77 -2.09 -17.46
N ASP A 11 14.21 -3.03 -18.30
CA ASP A 11 14.38 -2.82 -19.75
C ASP A 11 13.04 -2.98 -20.51
N HIS A 12 11.96 -3.35 -19.81
CA HIS A 12 10.63 -3.47 -20.41
C HIS A 12 9.97 -2.09 -20.53
N ASP A 13 9.18 -1.89 -21.60
CA ASP A 13 8.41 -0.66 -21.81
C ASP A 13 7.46 -0.35 -20.64
N TYR A 14 6.90 -1.40 -20.02
CA TYR A 14 6.00 -1.31 -18.87
C TYR A 14 6.30 -2.42 -17.87
N VAL A 15 6.42 -2.03 -16.59
CA VAL A 15 6.58 -2.97 -15.47
C VAL A 15 5.44 -2.74 -14.48
N PHE A 16 4.66 -3.78 -14.21
CA PHE A 16 3.63 -3.77 -13.18
C PHE A 16 4.13 -4.58 -11.98
N TRP A 17 4.22 -3.92 -10.82
CA TRP A 17 4.57 -4.56 -9.57
C TRP A 17 3.35 -4.52 -8.65
N ILE A 18 2.78 -5.70 -8.36
CA ILE A 18 1.55 -5.83 -7.57
C ILE A 18 1.66 -7.03 -6.62
N GLY A 19 0.96 -6.96 -5.49
CA GLY A 19 0.90 -8.05 -4.52
C GLY A 19 0.60 -7.56 -3.11
N ASP A 20 0.69 -8.47 -2.14
CA ASP A 20 0.71 -8.10 -0.73
C ASP A 20 2.12 -7.67 -0.33
N LEU A 21 2.37 -6.36 -0.42
CA LEU A 21 3.66 -5.76 -0.08
C LEU A 21 3.91 -5.69 1.44
N ASN A 22 2.90 -5.99 2.26
CA ASN A 22 2.95 -6.04 3.73
C ASN A 22 3.41 -4.76 4.45
N PHE A 23 3.42 -3.60 3.79
CA PHE A 23 3.60 -2.31 4.45
C PHE A 23 2.41 -1.97 5.34
N ARG A 24 2.68 -1.34 6.49
CA ARG A 24 1.69 -1.04 7.53
C ARG A 24 1.60 0.47 7.76
N LEU A 25 0.61 0.87 8.55
CA LEU A 25 0.49 2.25 9.03
C LEU A 25 1.51 2.50 10.14
N GLU A 26 2.29 3.57 10.01
CA GLU A 26 3.29 3.99 10.99
C GLU A 26 2.73 5.03 11.97
N ASN A 27 3.15 4.95 13.24
CA ASN A 27 2.84 5.96 14.26
C ASN A 27 1.33 6.25 14.43
N LEU A 28 0.49 5.22 14.24
CA LEU A 28 -0.97 5.29 14.37
C LEU A 28 -1.47 4.15 15.25
N SER A 29 -2.29 4.46 16.27
CA SER A 29 -2.94 3.42 17.07
C SER A 29 -4.06 2.75 16.27
N TYR A 30 -4.37 1.50 16.61
CA TYR A 30 -5.48 0.76 16.00
C TYR A 30 -6.80 1.53 16.15
N GLU A 31 -7.10 2.03 17.35
CA GLU A 31 -8.32 2.81 17.63
C GLU A 31 -8.42 4.03 16.71
N ARG A 32 -7.33 4.79 16.56
CA ARG A 32 -7.32 5.97 15.69
C ARG A 32 -7.44 5.58 14.22
N ALA A 33 -6.84 4.47 13.80
CA ALA A 33 -7.01 3.96 12.45
C ALA A 33 -8.47 3.60 12.16
N ILE A 34 -9.13 2.91 13.08
CA ILE A 34 -10.56 2.58 12.97
C ILE A 34 -11.43 3.84 12.94
N ASP A 35 -11.12 4.86 13.75
CA ASP A 35 -11.85 6.13 13.72
C ASP A 35 -11.70 6.84 12.37
N LEU A 36 -10.49 6.92 11.83
CA LEU A 36 -10.25 7.51 10.49
C LEU A 36 -10.98 6.73 9.38
N ILE A 37 -11.03 5.40 9.47
CA ILE A 37 -11.78 4.56 8.53
C ILE A 37 -13.29 4.88 8.60
N ARG A 38 -13.83 5.07 9.81
CA ARG A 38 -15.24 5.44 10.03
C ARG A 38 -15.55 6.87 9.56
N GLU A 39 -14.58 7.77 9.67
CA GLU A 39 -14.64 9.16 9.17
C GLU A 39 -14.46 9.25 7.64
N GLU A 40 -14.13 8.14 6.97
CA GLU A 40 -13.73 8.09 5.56
C GLU A 40 -12.54 9.01 5.23
N ASP A 41 -11.72 9.36 6.23
CA ASP A 41 -10.52 10.17 6.06
C ASP A 41 -9.32 9.30 5.65
N TYR A 42 -9.40 8.76 4.45
CA TYR A 42 -8.35 7.94 3.87
C TYR A 42 -7.07 8.73 3.62
N LYS A 43 -7.18 10.05 3.40
CA LYS A 43 -6.01 10.91 3.20
C LYS A 43 -5.12 10.94 4.43
N ALA A 44 -5.71 11.01 5.63
CA ALA A 44 -4.96 10.91 6.87
C ALA A 44 -4.28 9.54 7.06
N LEU A 45 -4.94 8.45 6.66
CA LEU A 45 -4.35 7.10 6.70
C LEU A 45 -3.17 6.97 5.73
N VAL A 46 -3.32 7.44 4.50
CA VAL A 46 -2.28 7.36 3.47
C VAL A 46 -1.04 8.17 3.86
N GLN A 47 -1.19 9.29 4.58
CA GLN A 47 -0.04 10.04 5.13
C GLN A 47 0.76 9.26 6.18
N LYS A 48 0.21 8.17 6.70
CA LYS A 48 0.86 7.26 7.66
C LYS A 48 1.29 5.95 7.03
N ASP A 49 1.08 5.77 5.73
CA ASP A 49 1.42 4.54 5.04
C ASP A 49 2.95 4.41 4.84
N GLN A 50 3.53 3.31 5.31
CA GLN A 50 4.97 3.09 5.23
C GLN A 50 5.48 3.03 3.78
N LEU A 51 4.75 2.38 2.86
CA LEU A 51 5.17 2.26 1.47
C LEU A 51 5.31 3.64 0.85
N ARG A 52 4.29 4.49 1.02
CA ARG A 52 4.31 5.86 0.54
C ARG A 52 5.50 6.65 1.11
N LEU A 53 5.75 6.56 2.41
CA LEU A 53 6.86 7.26 3.05
C LEU A 53 8.22 6.83 2.46
N VAL A 54 8.46 5.52 2.32
CA VAL A 54 9.74 5.02 1.78
C VAL A 54 9.88 5.26 0.27
N MET A 55 8.77 5.35 -0.47
CA MET A 55 8.77 5.78 -1.87
C MET A 55 9.08 7.28 -2.00
N GLU A 56 8.51 8.13 -1.15
CA GLU A 56 8.80 9.58 -1.11
C GLU A 56 10.27 9.85 -0.73
N GLU A 57 10.88 8.99 0.10
CA GLU A 57 12.32 9.02 0.42
C GLU A 57 13.22 8.44 -0.67
N GLY A 58 12.65 7.81 -1.72
CA GLY A 58 13.40 7.20 -2.82
C GLY A 58 14.16 5.92 -2.44
N LEU A 59 13.76 5.25 -1.35
CA LEU A 59 14.43 4.04 -0.87
C LEU A 59 13.98 2.77 -1.61
N VAL A 60 12.77 2.78 -2.16
CA VAL A 60 12.16 1.65 -2.88
C VAL A 60 11.33 2.15 -4.05
N PHE A 61 11.08 1.26 -5.02
CA PHE A 61 10.18 1.53 -6.15
C PHE A 61 10.52 2.82 -6.92
N GLU A 62 11.80 3.15 -7.04
CA GLU A 62 12.26 4.29 -7.83
C GLU A 62 11.75 4.19 -9.28
N GLY A 63 11.12 5.25 -9.77
CA GLY A 63 10.52 5.32 -11.12
C GLY A 63 9.13 4.66 -11.24
N PHE A 64 8.64 3.98 -10.22
CA PHE A 64 7.26 3.48 -10.18
C PHE A 64 6.29 4.56 -9.73
N HIS A 65 5.03 4.40 -10.12
CA HIS A 65 3.95 5.31 -9.78
C HIS A 65 2.81 4.51 -9.16
N GLU A 66 2.32 4.97 -8.01
CA GLU A 66 1.11 4.46 -7.36
C GLU A 66 -0.04 5.47 -7.54
N GLY A 67 -1.26 4.97 -7.74
CA GLY A 67 -2.45 5.80 -7.87
C GLY A 67 -2.94 6.36 -6.52
N GLU A 68 -3.85 7.33 -6.56
CA GLU A 68 -4.46 7.86 -5.32
C GLU A 68 -5.32 6.77 -4.64
N LEU A 69 -5.04 6.53 -3.36
CA LEU A 69 -5.77 5.56 -2.53
C LEU A 69 -7.02 6.22 -1.93
N ASN A 70 -8.16 5.99 -2.59
CA ASN A 70 -9.48 6.49 -2.19
C ASN A 70 -10.38 5.39 -1.61
N PHE A 71 -9.78 4.39 -0.96
CA PHE A 71 -10.46 3.20 -0.43
C PHE A 71 -9.89 2.82 0.95
N PRO A 72 -10.64 2.09 1.79
CA PRO A 72 -10.19 1.74 3.13
C PRO A 72 -9.12 0.63 3.11
N PRO A 73 -8.28 0.50 4.17
CA PRO A 73 -7.23 -0.53 4.23
C PRO A 73 -7.75 -1.95 3.97
N THR A 74 -7.01 -2.74 3.21
CA THR A 74 -7.43 -4.10 2.78
C THR A 74 -7.06 -5.21 3.77
N TYR A 75 -6.46 -4.87 4.92
CA TYR A 75 -6.03 -5.81 5.94
C TYR A 75 -6.09 -5.15 7.33
N LYS A 76 -6.43 -5.86 8.42
CA LYS A 76 -6.87 -7.26 8.55
C LYS A 76 -8.37 -7.32 8.86
N PHE A 77 -9.06 -8.35 8.38
CA PHE A 77 -10.47 -8.61 8.67
C PHE A 77 -10.68 -9.88 9.47
N ASP A 78 -11.75 -9.94 10.26
CA ASP A 78 -12.24 -11.19 10.85
C ASP A 78 -12.73 -12.12 9.73
N VAL A 79 -12.34 -13.40 9.79
CA VAL A 79 -12.60 -14.39 8.73
C VAL A 79 -14.11 -14.49 8.46
N GLY A 80 -14.48 -14.30 7.19
CA GLY A 80 -15.87 -14.37 6.74
C GLY A 80 -16.68 -13.09 6.96
N THR A 81 -16.03 -11.98 7.33
CA THR A 81 -16.67 -10.68 7.55
C THR A 81 -15.94 -9.56 6.81
N ASN A 82 -16.59 -8.38 6.75
CA ASN A 82 -15.94 -7.11 6.38
C ASN A 82 -15.59 -6.28 7.63
N SER A 83 -15.62 -6.89 8.81
CA SER A 83 -15.22 -6.24 10.05
C SER A 83 -13.71 -6.33 10.20
N TYR A 84 -13.07 -5.21 10.50
CA TYR A 84 -11.65 -5.22 10.84
C TYR A 84 -11.41 -6.08 12.08
N ASP A 85 -10.28 -6.79 12.07
CA ASP A 85 -9.89 -7.81 13.05
C ASP A 85 -10.15 -7.33 14.48
N SER A 86 -10.99 -8.08 15.21
CA SER A 86 -11.39 -7.75 16.58
C SER A 86 -10.63 -8.55 17.64
N SER A 87 -9.56 -9.26 17.25
CA SER A 87 -8.78 -10.07 18.18
C SER A 87 -8.04 -9.18 19.20
N PRO A 88 -7.89 -9.63 20.47
CA PRO A 88 -7.19 -8.88 21.51
C PRO A 88 -5.67 -8.72 21.25
#